data_AF-A0A5N6L7Y4-F1
#
_entry.id   AF-A0A5N6L7Y4-F1
#
_cell.length_a   1.000
_cell.length_b   1.000
_cell.length_c   1.000
_cell.angle_alpha   90.00
_cell.angle_beta   90.00
_cell.angle_gamma   90.00
#
_symmetry.space_group_name_H-M   'P 1'
#
loop_
_entity.id
_entity.type
_entity.pdbx_description
1 polymer ?
#
loop_
_entity_poly.entity_id
_entity_poly.type
_entity_poly.pdbx_seq_one_letter_code
_entity_poly.pdbx_strand_id
1 'polypeptide(L)'
;MGRRLIFQSHDDDDQQPPPIQQILSIPVVLTDRIRHAVDDSKFYKLECADVGKRVDRLSQMLRSAVRLADSTSLYERPIRRIFNDVMRNLNRALTLVRKCRHRGIIRRFVSIVGAADFRKVFNLLDASIGDMKWLLSIFDAGEESAADGGIILTLPPIASSDPILAWVWSCIASLHIRPLDLKIEAARELSTLARDNDRNKMVIVEEGGIAPLLKLLKDESSPEIQIAGAVALFNLANDQYRARTVFNEQGVPILAQAFRNSSILAQIEVSKLIARVAEHDSVSQEGFARENVIETLVTLLSFNAFNDDHGKIIKFLRKSIGSAVEFNKQVERSSFMSSNFSNRKALSSSIWPRNKNESKMETSKLILELNTNCSGALWMLAKGNVANCRRITETKGLLCLAKLIEKEKGELQINCLMTVMEITSAAECNPEIRRSAFKTNSLAAKAIADQLLRLINESDDPVIKITAIRAVGQLARTFPARETRVISPLVKQLGHMNPDVATESVIGLGKFTCSENYLRAEHSKTVVDFEGVQLVMKLLRGNERIQYHSLVLLCNLAMYAGKNEQFQQARVLTALEGADKSVACRYPELRDLVAQAVHHLNMSAAY
;
A
#
# COMPACT_ATOMS: atom_id res chain seq x y z
N MET A 1 -21.89 32.65 4.61
CA MET A 1 -21.88 32.03 5.95
C MET A 1 -20.89 30.86 5.92
N GLY A 2 -19.63 31.15 6.27
CA GLY A 2 -18.49 30.26 6.02
C GLY A 2 -18.26 29.25 7.14
N ARG A 3 -18.14 27.97 6.76
CA ARG A 3 -17.68 26.87 7.61
C ARG A 3 -16.20 27.09 7.96
N ARG A 4 -15.86 27.19 9.23
CA ARG A 4 -14.47 27.01 9.69
C ARG A 4 -14.15 25.52 9.61
N LEU A 5 -13.64 25.14 8.46
CA LEU A 5 -12.68 24.06 8.30
C LEU A 5 -11.64 24.18 9.43
N ILE A 6 -11.47 23.11 10.21
CA ILE A 6 -10.33 22.95 11.13
C ILE A 6 -9.13 22.62 10.24
N PHE A 7 -8.68 23.62 9.50
CA PHE A 7 -7.46 23.62 8.71
C PHE A 7 -6.78 24.95 9.02
N GLN A 8 -5.84 24.89 9.94
CA GLN A 8 -4.70 25.80 9.93
C GLN A 8 -3.49 24.92 9.67
N SER A 9 -3.11 24.83 8.40
CA SER A 9 -1.69 24.83 8.05
C SER A 9 -1.12 26.13 8.63
N HIS A 10 -0.48 26.04 9.79
CA HIS A 10 0.47 27.08 10.19
C HIS A 10 1.75 26.80 9.41
N ASP A 11 1.88 27.53 8.31
CA ASP A 11 3.18 27.94 7.77
C ASP A 11 3.81 28.96 8.74
N ASP A 12 4.09 28.53 9.97
CA ASP A 12 4.86 29.31 10.95
C ASP A 12 5.95 28.39 11.54
N ASP A 13 7.18 28.62 11.05
CA ASP A 13 8.48 28.28 11.61
C ASP A 13 8.89 26.81 11.77
N ASP A 14 10.05 26.52 11.16
CA ASP A 14 11.03 25.44 11.45
C ASP A 14 11.54 25.43 12.92
N GLN A 15 10.74 25.88 13.88
CA GLN A 15 11.04 25.75 15.30
C GLN A 15 10.59 24.38 15.78
N GLN A 16 11.56 23.52 16.04
CA GLN A 16 11.35 22.25 16.74
C GLN A 16 10.47 22.51 17.99
N PRO A 17 9.35 21.78 18.17
CA PRO A 17 8.44 22.03 19.27
C PRO A 17 9.19 21.96 20.61
N PRO A 18 8.84 22.81 21.60
CA PRO A 18 9.60 22.90 22.83
C PRO A 18 9.71 21.52 23.51
N PRO A 19 10.84 21.25 24.21
CA PRO A 19 11.02 19.99 24.93
C PRO A 19 9.81 19.66 25.80
N ILE A 20 9.40 18.38 25.83
CA ILE A 20 8.19 17.98 26.54
C ILE A 20 8.24 18.39 28.02
N GLN A 21 9.41 18.35 28.66
CA GLN A 21 9.63 18.75 30.05
C GLN A 21 9.26 20.23 30.31
N GLN A 22 9.50 21.12 29.34
CA GLN A 22 9.12 22.52 29.45
C GLN A 22 7.60 22.69 29.43
N ILE A 23 6.91 21.96 28.55
CA ILE A 23 5.44 21.96 28.47
C ILE A 23 4.82 21.40 29.76
N LEU A 24 5.43 20.37 30.34
CA LEU A 24 4.93 19.71 31.54
C LEU A 24 5.06 20.57 32.81
N SER A 25 6.10 21.41 32.91
CA SER A 25 6.41 22.18 34.13
C SER A 25 5.66 23.52 34.25
N ILE A 26 5.41 24.22 33.14
CA ILE A 26 4.78 25.56 33.16
C ILE A 26 3.39 25.55 33.80
N PRO A 27 2.47 24.61 33.49
CA PRO A 27 1.14 24.59 34.11
C PRO A 27 1.20 24.41 35.62
N VAL A 28 2.18 23.64 36.13
CA VAL A 28 2.36 23.44 37.58
C VAL A 28 2.65 24.78 38.26
N VAL A 29 3.64 25.54 37.76
CA VAL A 29 3.97 26.87 38.29
C VAL A 29 2.78 27.83 38.17
N LEU A 30 2.00 27.72 37.10
CA LEU A 30 0.83 28.55 36.89
C LEU A 30 -0.27 28.29 37.93
N THR A 31 -0.46 27.03 38.35
CA THR A 31 -1.41 26.71 39.43
C THR A 31 -1.02 27.38 40.75
N ASP A 32 0.27 27.41 41.10
CA ASP A 32 0.76 28.06 42.33
C ASP A 32 0.57 29.59 42.26
N ARG A 33 0.81 30.20 41.09
CA ARG A 33 0.54 31.63 40.85
C ARG A 33 -0.94 31.99 40.99
N ILE A 34 -1.85 31.13 40.55
CA ILE A 34 -3.29 31.35 40.72
C ILE A 34 -3.67 31.23 42.18
N ARG A 35 -3.12 30.26 42.92
CA ARG A 35 -3.38 30.14 44.35
C ARG A 35 -3.05 31.43 45.09
N HIS A 36 -1.84 31.98 44.88
CA HIS A 36 -1.46 33.25 45.48
C HIS A 36 -2.40 34.40 45.08
N ALA A 37 -2.86 34.43 43.82
CA ALA A 37 -3.81 35.44 43.38
C ALA A 37 -5.21 35.28 44.03
N VAL A 38 -5.62 34.05 44.35
CA VAL A 38 -6.87 33.76 45.08
C VAL A 38 -6.76 34.25 46.53
N ASP A 39 -5.64 33.99 47.19
CA ASP A 39 -5.39 34.45 48.58
C ASP A 39 -5.36 35.99 48.67
N ASP A 40 -4.81 36.65 47.64
CA ASP A 40 -4.76 38.11 47.49
C ASP A 40 -6.11 38.76 47.10
N SER A 41 -7.14 37.96 46.80
CA SER A 41 -8.42 38.46 46.29
C SER A 41 -9.26 39.12 47.40
N LYS A 42 -9.81 40.32 47.11
CA LYS A 42 -10.62 41.09 48.08
C LYS A 42 -12.11 41.08 47.75
N PHE A 43 -12.48 40.85 46.49
CA PHE A 43 -13.86 40.79 45.99
C PHE A 43 -14.17 39.39 45.43
N TYR A 44 -15.45 38.99 45.41
CA TYR A 44 -15.90 37.67 44.93
C TYR A 44 -15.14 36.51 45.61
N LYS A 45 -15.00 36.59 46.94
CA LYS A 45 -14.16 35.65 47.72
C LYS A 45 -14.62 34.20 47.59
N LEU A 46 -15.93 33.96 47.56
CA LEU A 46 -16.49 32.61 47.42
C LEU A 46 -16.17 32.04 46.04
N GLU A 47 -16.39 32.82 44.98
CA GLU A 47 -16.13 32.40 43.62
C GLU A 47 -14.63 32.20 43.35
N CYS A 48 -13.76 33.08 43.90
CA CYS A 48 -12.31 32.91 43.84
C CYS A 48 -11.84 31.67 44.60
N ALA A 49 -12.44 31.36 45.77
CA ALA A 49 -12.14 30.14 46.50
C ALA A 49 -12.52 28.88 45.71
N ASP A 50 -13.65 28.91 44.99
CA ASP A 50 -14.06 27.79 44.13
C ASP A 50 -13.20 27.64 42.87
N VAL A 51 -12.62 28.73 42.34
CA VAL A 51 -11.53 28.65 41.35
C VAL A 51 -10.32 27.96 41.98
N GLY A 52 -9.94 28.37 43.18
CA GLY A 52 -8.83 27.78 43.94
C GLY A 52 -8.94 26.27 44.05
N LYS A 53 -10.07 25.75 44.53
CA LYS A 53 -10.33 24.30 44.69
C LYS A 53 -10.10 23.50 43.39
N ARG A 54 -10.58 24.02 42.25
CA ARG A 54 -10.40 23.37 40.94
C ARG A 54 -8.94 23.41 40.49
N VAL A 55 -8.28 24.55 40.68
CA VAL A 55 -6.87 24.74 40.35
C VAL A 55 -6.00 23.80 41.14
N ASP A 56 -6.28 23.56 42.42
CA ASP A 56 -5.42 22.69 43.20
C ASP A 56 -5.68 21.19 43.02
N ARG A 57 -6.88 20.80 42.58
CA ARG A 57 -7.10 19.49 41.94
C ARG A 57 -6.26 19.33 40.67
N LEU A 58 -6.28 20.31 39.76
CA LEU A 58 -5.45 20.30 38.55
C LEU A 58 -3.95 20.23 38.90
N SER A 59 -3.52 20.98 39.91
CA SER A 59 -2.14 21.02 40.38
C SER A 59 -1.66 19.64 40.83
N GLN A 60 -2.48 18.88 41.56
CA GLN A 60 -2.19 17.49 41.93
C GLN A 60 -2.06 16.59 40.69
N MET A 61 -3.02 16.67 39.77
CA MET A 61 -3.05 15.84 38.56
C MET A 61 -1.88 16.13 37.61
N LEU A 62 -1.53 17.41 37.43
CA LEU A 62 -0.39 17.84 36.64
C LEU A 62 0.92 17.28 37.22
N ARG A 63 1.10 17.37 38.55
CA ARG A 63 2.28 16.79 39.22
C ARG A 63 2.33 15.27 39.07
N SER A 64 1.20 14.56 39.16
CA SER A 64 1.16 13.11 38.90
C SER A 64 1.55 12.77 37.46
N ALA A 65 1.00 13.50 36.48
CA ALA A 65 1.32 13.29 35.06
C ALA A 65 2.79 13.56 34.75
N VAL A 66 3.40 14.60 35.35
CA VAL A 66 4.84 14.88 35.21
C VAL A 66 5.69 13.73 35.74
N ARG A 67 5.33 13.13 36.88
CA ARG A 67 6.07 11.98 37.43
C ARG A 67 6.01 10.75 36.53
N LEU A 68 4.83 10.47 35.96
CA LEU A 68 4.63 9.35 35.02
C LEU A 68 5.34 9.58 33.68
N ALA A 69 5.52 10.84 33.29
CA ALA A 69 6.21 11.22 32.08
C ALA A 69 7.70 10.83 32.09
N ASP A 70 8.35 10.90 33.26
CA ASP A 70 9.79 10.62 33.37
C ASP A 70 10.12 9.11 33.33
N SER A 71 9.12 8.22 33.45
CA SER A 71 9.33 6.77 33.60
C SER A 71 9.01 5.92 32.37
N THR A 72 8.47 6.46 31.28
CA THR A 72 7.89 5.65 30.19
C THR A 72 8.11 6.25 28.80
N SER A 73 8.14 5.41 27.75
CA SER A 73 8.03 5.86 26.35
C SER A 73 6.67 6.50 26.12
N LEU A 74 6.60 7.83 26.25
CA LEU A 74 5.34 8.56 26.20
C LEU A 74 4.82 8.73 24.78
N TYR A 75 3.52 8.48 24.64
CA TYR A 75 2.76 8.98 23.50
C TYR A 75 2.50 10.48 23.70
N GLU A 76 3.40 11.33 23.19
CA GLU A 76 3.45 12.76 23.53
C GLU A 76 2.31 13.61 22.95
N ARG A 77 1.69 13.21 21.84
CA ARG A 77 0.71 14.06 21.13
C ARG A 77 -0.48 14.49 22.01
N PRO A 78 -1.24 13.57 22.65
CA PRO A 78 -2.32 13.95 23.55
C PRO A 78 -1.82 14.74 24.75
N ILE A 79 -0.64 14.38 25.30
CA ILE A 79 -0.03 15.09 26.44
C ILE A 79 0.17 16.57 26.07
N ARG A 80 0.80 16.84 24.93
CA ARG A 80 1.06 18.22 24.47
C ARG A 80 -0.23 19.00 24.28
N ARG A 81 -1.25 18.41 23.65
CA ARG A 81 -2.54 19.11 23.41
C ARG A 81 -3.28 19.40 24.72
N ILE A 82 -3.36 18.41 25.62
CA ILE A 82 -4.05 18.57 26.91
C ILE A 82 -3.32 19.59 27.78
N PHE A 83 -2.00 19.49 27.94
CA PHE A 83 -1.24 20.43 28.78
C PHE A 83 -1.33 21.87 28.24
N ASN A 84 -1.31 22.05 26.91
CA ASN A 84 -1.48 23.38 26.31
C ASN A 84 -2.89 23.95 26.55
N ASP A 85 -3.94 23.13 26.46
CA ASP A 85 -5.30 23.59 26.75
C ASP A 85 -5.47 23.93 28.24
N VAL A 86 -4.97 23.07 29.13
CA VAL A 86 -4.95 23.31 30.58
C VAL A 86 -4.21 24.62 30.87
N MET A 87 -3.04 24.85 30.28
CA MET A 87 -2.28 26.09 30.44
C MET A 87 -3.09 27.31 29.99
N ARG A 88 -3.76 27.24 28.84
CA ARG A 88 -4.60 28.32 28.31
C ARG A 88 -5.78 28.63 29.26
N ASN A 89 -6.41 27.59 29.80
CA ASN A 89 -7.54 27.73 30.71
C ASN A 89 -7.10 28.28 32.08
N LEU A 90 -5.96 27.83 32.59
CA LEU A 90 -5.33 28.37 33.80
C LEU A 90 -4.95 29.85 33.62
N ASN A 91 -4.43 30.27 32.47
CA ASN A 91 -4.12 31.69 32.21
C ASN A 91 -5.38 32.57 32.21
N ARG A 92 -6.50 32.06 31.68
CA ARG A 92 -7.82 32.73 31.76
C ARG A 92 -8.30 32.85 33.21
N ALA A 93 -8.17 31.77 33.99
CA ALA A 93 -8.48 31.78 35.42
C ALA A 93 -7.61 32.81 36.18
N LEU A 94 -6.30 32.81 35.96
CA LEU A 94 -5.37 33.78 36.56
C LEU A 94 -5.76 35.21 36.22
N THR A 95 -6.11 35.47 34.95
CA THR A 95 -6.52 36.81 34.50
C THR A 95 -7.80 37.26 35.19
N LEU A 96 -8.78 36.37 35.36
CA LEU A 96 -10.02 36.66 36.08
C LEU A 96 -9.76 36.94 37.57
N VAL A 97 -9.03 36.06 38.24
CA VAL A 97 -8.73 36.19 39.68
C VAL A 97 -7.91 37.46 39.95
N ARG A 98 -6.94 37.81 39.10
CA ARG A 98 -6.18 39.07 39.21
C ARG A 98 -7.06 40.32 39.10
N LYS A 99 -8.17 40.27 38.35
CA LYS A 99 -9.14 41.39 38.30
C LYS A 99 -9.90 41.58 39.62
N CYS A 100 -9.93 40.56 40.47
CA CYS A 100 -10.54 40.60 41.80
C CYS A 100 -9.59 41.14 42.89
N ARG A 101 -8.34 41.47 42.50
CA ARG A 101 -7.35 42.19 43.31
C ARG A 101 -7.61 43.70 43.27
N HIS A 102 -7.25 44.38 44.34
CA HIS A 102 -7.40 45.83 44.56
C HIS A 102 -7.16 46.70 43.31
N ARG A 103 -8.18 47.46 42.86
CA ARG A 103 -8.05 48.52 41.83
C ARG A 103 -8.30 49.89 42.48
N GLY A 104 -7.37 50.82 42.26
CA GLY A 104 -7.55 52.23 42.59
C GLY A 104 -8.77 52.83 41.86
N ILE A 105 -9.30 53.91 42.44
CA ILE A 105 -10.62 54.53 42.17
C ILE A 105 -10.87 54.82 40.66
N ILE A 106 -9.83 55.05 39.87
CA ILE A 106 -9.93 55.52 38.47
C ILE A 106 -10.16 54.37 37.45
N ARG A 107 -9.95 53.09 37.80
CA ARG A 107 -10.14 51.95 36.87
C ARG A 107 -11.44 51.15 37.08
N ARG A 108 -12.37 51.63 37.91
CA ARG A 108 -13.69 50.99 38.13
C ARG A 108 -14.56 50.94 36.87
N PHE A 109 -14.33 51.82 35.90
CA PHE A 109 -15.18 51.96 34.71
C PHE A 109 -14.88 51.01 33.54
N VAL A 110 -13.84 50.17 33.58
CA VAL A 110 -13.33 49.48 32.36
C VAL A 110 -13.26 47.94 32.45
N SER A 111 -13.69 47.29 33.54
CA SER A 111 -13.94 45.83 33.49
C SER A 111 -14.94 45.35 34.54
N ILE A 112 -16.20 45.17 34.14
CA ILE A 112 -17.23 44.53 34.95
C ILE A 112 -16.93 43.02 34.96
N VAL A 113 -16.45 42.49 36.09
CA VAL A 113 -16.40 41.05 36.32
C VAL A 113 -17.77 40.63 36.82
N GLY A 114 -18.41 39.68 36.14
CA GLY A 114 -19.74 39.19 36.52
C GLY A 114 -19.78 37.70 36.82
N ALA A 115 -20.89 37.24 37.39
CA ALA A 115 -21.15 35.82 37.64
C ALA A 115 -21.07 34.95 36.36
N ALA A 116 -21.30 35.52 35.18
CA ALA A 116 -21.11 34.84 33.90
C ALA A 116 -19.64 34.54 33.58
N ASP A 117 -18.71 35.40 34.00
CA ASP A 117 -17.27 35.20 33.77
C ASP A 117 -16.73 34.07 34.65
N PHE A 118 -17.16 34.02 35.91
CA PHE A 118 -16.84 32.91 36.80
C PHE A 118 -17.42 31.59 36.29
N ARG A 119 -18.68 31.55 35.86
CA ARG A 119 -19.27 30.35 35.24
C ARG A 119 -18.46 29.84 34.05
N LYS A 120 -18.00 30.73 33.17
CA LYS A 120 -17.13 30.36 32.04
C LYS A 120 -15.81 29.75 32.53
N VAL A 121 -15.14 30.37 33.50
CA VAL A 121 -13.88 29.85 34.06
C VAL A 121 -14.10 28.51 34.77
N PHE A 122 -15.17 28.33 35.53
CA PHE A 122 -15.50 27.05 36.15
C PHE A 122 -15.66 25.95 35.10
N ASN A 123 -16.43 26.20 34.04
CA ASN A 123 -16.61 25.23 32.97
C ASN A 123 -15.29 24.87 32.27
N LEU A 124 -14.41 25.86 32.03
CA LEU A 124 -13.08 25.61 31.43
C LEU A 124 -12.17 24.79 32.35
N LEU A 125 -12.18 25.07 33.65
CA LEU A 125 -11.38 24.33 34.63
C LEU A 125 -11.93 22.91 34.85
N ASP A 126 -13.26 22.74 34.88
CA ASP A 126 -13.91 21.43 34.98
C ASP A 126 -13.64 20.58 33.72
N ALA A 127 -13.64 21.19 32.53
CA ALA A 127 -13.20 20.54 31.30
C ALA A 127 -11.72 20.10 31.38
N SER A 128 -10.83 21.00 31.82
CA SER A 128 -9.41 20.71 32.03
C SER A 128 -9.19 19.56 33.02
N ILE A 129 -10.01 19.49 34.09
CA ILE A 129 -9.99 18.37 35.04
C ILE A 129 -10.41 17.07 34.36
N GLY A 130 -11.45 17.11 33.50
CA GLY A 130 -11.88 15.96 32.70
C GLY A 130 -10.77 15.45 31.78
N ASP A 131 -10.09 16.36 31.07
CA ASP A 131 -8.99 16.00 30.15
C ASP A 131 -7.82 15.37 30.89
N MET A 132 -7.42 15.95 32.02
CA MET A 132 -6.34 15.39 32.84
C MET A 132 -6.73 14.04 33.46
N LYS A 133 -8.02 13.81 33.78
CA LYS A 133 -8.49 12.52 34.32
C LYS A 133 -8.35 11.43 33.29
N TRP A 134 -8.79 11.72 32.07
CA TRP A 134 -8.62 10.82 30.93
C TRP A 134 -7.14 10.52 30.70
N LEU A 135 -6.27 11.55 30.69
CA LEU A 135 -4.85 11.36 30.47
C LEU A 135 -4.21 10.47 31.54
N LEU A 136 -4.51 10.70 32.82
CA LEU A 136 -3.99 9.87 33.90
C LEU A 136 -4.52 8.44 33.82
N SER A 137 -5.78 8.24 33.43
CA SER A 137 -6.34 6.89 33.31
C SER A 137 -5.58 6.04 32.28
N ILE A 138 -5.07 6.64 31.21
CA ILE A 138 -4.24 5.95 30.21
C ILE A 138 -3.01 5.31 30.85
N PHE A 139 -2.36 6.02 31.78
CA PHE A 139 -1.14 5.57 32.44
C PHE A 139 -1.41 4.68 33.67
N ASP A 140 -2.49 4.92 34.41
CA ASP A 140 -2.77 4.31 35.72
C ASP A 140 -3.31 2.88 35.63
N ALA A 141 -3.85 2.46 34.48
CA ALA A 141 -4.41 1.13 34.33
C ALA A 141 -3.35 0.00 34.17
N GLY A 142 -2.15 0.22 34.71
CA GLY A 142 -1.02 -0.69 34.68
C GLY A 142 -0.94 -1.67 35.85
N GLU A 143 -1.50 -1.39 37.04
CA GLU A 143 -1.10 -2.20 38.22
C GLU A 143 -2.19 -2.74 39.17
N GLU A 144 -3.39 -2.17 39.37
CA GLU A 144 -4.29 -2.66 40.45
C GLU A 144 -5.81 -2.62 40.20
N SER A 145 -6.29 -2.81 38.96
CA SER A 145 -7.74 -2.94 38.71
C SER A 145 -8.05 -4.09 37.76
N ALA A 146 -7.82 -5.30 38.25
CA ALA A 146 -8.05 -6.58 37.58
C ALA A 146 -9.54 -6.95 37.38
N ALA A 147 -10.38 -5.99 37.01
CA ALA A 147 -11.78 -6.25 36.63
C ALA A 147 -12.15 -5.72 35.23
N ASP A 148 -11.44 -4.73 34.68
CA ASP A 148 -11.76 -4.17 33.35
C ASP A 148 -10.53 -3.58 32.65
N GLY A 149 -9.46 -4.37 32.54
CA GLY A 149 -8.17 -3.99 31.93
C GLY A 149 -8.22 -3.71 30.42
N GLY A 150 -9.33 -3.25 29.87
CA GLY A 150 -9.52 -2.96 28.45
C GLY A 150 -8.92 -1.62 27.99
N ILE A 151 -9.04 -1.35 26.69
CA ILE A 151 -8.68 -0.06 26.10
C ILE A 151 -9.62 1.01 26.67
N ILE A 152 -9.07 2.10 27.19
CA ILE A 152 -9.86 3.16 27.82
C ILE A 152 -10.57 3.97 26.74
N LEU A 153 -11.88 3.79 26.61
CA LEU A 153 -12.72 4.49 25.61
C LEU A 153 -13.49 5.70 26.17
N THR A 154 -13.06 6.23 27.32
CA THR A 154 -13.70 7.43 27.88
C THR A 154 -13.39 8.65 27.00
N LEU A 155 -14.35 9.59 26.91
CA LEU A 155 -14.26 10.77 26.05
C LEU A 155 -13.75 11.99 26.85
N PRO A 156 -12.52 12.48 26.61
CA PRO A 156 -12.04 13.70 27.25
C PRO A 156 -12.77 14.92 26.65
N PRO A 157 -13.13 15.93 27.46
CA PRO A 157 -13.76 17.17 27.01
C PRO A 157 -13.11 17.82 25.78
N ILE A 158 -11.79 17.79 25.66
CA ILE A 158 -11.02 18.33 24.53
C ILE A 158 -11.34 17.66 23.20
N ALA A 159 -11.77 16.39 23.23
CA ALA A 159 -12.17 15.62 22.05
C ALA A 159 -13.70 15.52 21.89
N SER A 160 -14.48 16.27 22.67
CA SER A 160 -15.95 16.22 22.61
C SER A 160 -16.53 16.52 21.23
N SER A 161 -15.87 17.36 20.43
CA SER A 161 -16.27 17.67 19.05
C SER A 161 -15.84 16.62 18.03
N ASP A 162 -14.86 15.78 18.37
CA ASP A 162 -14.36 14.72 17.50
C ASP A 162 -14.05 13.46 18.34
N PRO A 163 -15.06 12.63 18.66
CA PRO A 163 -14.87 11.45 19.49
C PRO A 163 -13.89 10.43 18.91
N ILE A 164 -13.68 10.42 17.58
CA ILE A 164 -12.73 9.52 16.94
C ILE A 164 -11.30 9.80 17.40
N LEU A 165 -10.98 11.07 17.65
CA LEU A 165 -9.66 11.48 18.13
C LEU A 165 -9.33 10.83 19.48
N ALA A 166 -10.32 10.76 20.38
CA ALA A 166 -10.15 10.11 21.69
C ALA A 166 -9.88 8.61 21.54
N TRP A 167 -10.63 7.93 20.67
CA TRP A 167 -10.44 6.49 20.42
C TRP A 167 -9.07 6.20 19.79
N VAL A 168 -8.67 7.00 18.80
CA VAL A 168 -7.34 6.89 18.18
C VAL A 168 -6.25 7.10 19.21
N TRP A 169 -6.36 8.12 20.07
CA TRP A 169 -5.38 8.35 21.11
C TRP A 169 -5.28 7.20 22.12
N SER A 170 -6.40 6.67 22.57
CA SER A 170 -6.41 5.53 23.50
C SER A 170 -5.80 4.28 22.89
N CYS A 171 -6.09 3.99 21.62
CA CYS A 171 -5.49 2.86 20.92
C CYS A 171 -3.99 3.05 20.73
N ILE A 172 -3.55 4.21 20.24
CA ILE A 172 -2.11 4.49 20.05
C ILE A 172 -1.38 4.43 21.39
N ALA A 173 -1.91 5.05 22.45
CA ALA A 173 -1.32 4.96 23.79
C ALA A 173 -1.17 3.50 24.23
N SER A 174 -2.19 2.67 23.96
CA SER A 174 -2.17 1.25 24.29
C SER A 174 -1.05 0.49 23.58
N LEU A 175 -0.73 0.84 22.32
CA LEU A 175 0.42 0.28 21.60
C LEU A 175 1.77 0.56 22.28
N HIS A 176 1.89 1.67 23.01
CA HIS A 176 3.14 2.06 23.67
C HIS A 176 3.34 1.39 25.03
N ILE A 177 2.30 1.38 25.88
CA ILE A 177 2.47 1.14 27.33
C ILE A 177 1.82 -0.15 27.84
N ARG A 178 1.03 -0.85 27.02
CA ARG A 178 0.21 -2.00 27.48
C ARG A 178 0.86 -3.36 27.25
N PRO A 179 0.41 -4.41 27.97
CA PRO A 179 0.79 -5.80 27.68
C PRO A 179 0.37 -6.24 26.27
N LEU A 180 0.91 -7.39 25.85
CA LEU A 180 0.84 -7.92 24.49
C LEU A 180 -0.59 -8.05 23.95
N ASP A 181 -1.52 -8.57 24.76
CA ASP A 181 -2.92 -8.79 24.41
C ASP A 181 -3.64 -7.48 24.06
N LEU A 182 -3.42 -6.43 24.86
CA LEU A 182 -4.01 -5.10 24.62
C LEU A 182 -3.35 -4.36 23.46
N LYS A 183 -2.06 -4.60 23.18
CA LYS A 183 -1.42 -4.07 21.97
C LYS A 183 -2.04 -4.67 20.71
N ILE A 184 -2.28 -5.98 20.71
CA ILE A 184 -2.95 -6.68 19.60
C ILE A 184 -4.36 -6.10 19.41
N GLU A 185 -5.12 -5.93 20.48
CA GLU A 185 -6.48 -5.39 20.40
C GLU A 185 -6.48 -3.95 19.90
N ALA A 186 -5.59 -3.10 20.39
CA ALA A 186 -5.48 -1.72 19.94
C ALA A 186 -5.11 -1.61 18.45
N ALA A 187 -4.23 -2.50 17.96
CA ALA A 187 -3.92 -2.55 16.53
C ALA A 187 -5.12 -2.99 15.68
N ARG A 188 -5.94 -3.93 16.18
CA ARG A 188 -7.18 -4.36 15.51
C ARG A 188 -8.23 -3.24 15.48
N GLU A 189 -8.40 -2.52 16.58
CA GLU A 189 -9.32 -1.38 16.63
C GLU A 189 -8.90 -0.27 15.67
N LEU A 190 -7.61 0.08 15.63
CA LEU A 190 -7.09 1.02 14.63
C LEU A 190 -7.31 0.54 13.20
N SER A 191 -7.15 -0.76 12.97
CA SER A 191 -7.43 -1.38 11.66
C SER A 191 -8.90 -1.27 11.27
N THR A 192 -9.83 -1.52 12.20
CA THR A 192 -11.27 -1.35 11.99
C THR A 192 -11.59 0.09 11.66
N LEU A 193 -11.13 1.04 12.48
CA LEU A 193 -11.33 2.47 12.26
C LEU A 193 -10.79 2.92 10.90
N ALA A 194 -9.63 2.41 10.49
CA ALA A 194 -9.03 2.73 9.19
C ALA A 194 -9.87 2.21 8.01
N ARG A 195 -10.53 1.06 8.15
CA ARG A 195 -11.37 0.49 7.09
C ARG A 195 -12.64 1.30 6.82
N ASP A 196 -13.15 2.00 7.83
CA ASP A 196 -14.44 2.68 7.74
C ASP A 196 -14.44 3.86 6.74
N ASN A 197 -13.45 4.75 6.83
CA ASN A 197 -13.36 5.92 5.94
C ASN A 197 -11.96 6.58 5.95
N ASP A 198 -11.68 7.41 4.94
CA ASP A 198 -10.39 8.09 4.78
C ASP A 198 -10.10 9.16 5.84
N ARG A 199 -11.12 9.78 6.45
CA ARG A 199 -10.92 10.71 7.57
C ARG A 199 -10.29 9.99 8.76
N ASN A 200 -10.77 8.80 9.11
CA ASN A 200 -10.22 8.02 10.23
C ASN A 200 -8.76 7.64 9.96
N LYS A 201 -8.42 7.20 8.75
CA LYS A 201 -7.03 6.95 8.34
C LYS A 201 -6.15 8.18 8.55
N MET A 202 -6.62 9.35 8.12
CA MET A 202 -5.88 10.60 8.29
C MET A 202 -5.66 10.94 9.76
N VAL A 203 -6.69 10.84 10.60
CA VAL A 203 -6.54 11.07 12.05
C VAL A 203 -5.52 10.10 12.64
N ILE A 204 -5.56 8.80 12.30
CA ILE A 204 -4.57 7.82 12.80
C ILE A 204 -3.14 8.20 12.40
N VAL A 205 -2.94 8.63 11.16
CA VAL A 205 -1.62 9.02 10.64
C VAL A 205 -1.13 10.34 11.26
N GLU A 206 -1.99 11.36 11.33
CA GLU A 206 -1.68 12.66 11.94
C GLU A 206 -1.46 12.56 13.46
N GLU A 207 -2.09 11.59 14.11
CA GLU A 207 -1.83 11.23 15.50
C GLU A 207 -0.62 10.28 15.67
N GLY A 208 0.17 10.03 14.62
CA GLY A 208 1.42 9.29 14.71
C GLY A 208 1.26 7.80 14.96
N GLY A 209 0.16 7.19 14.50
CA GLY A 209 -0.11 5.76 14.67
C GLY A 209 0.81 4.83 13.88
N ILE A 210 1.48 5.31 12.81
CA ILE A 210 2.33 4.48 11.95
C ILE A 210 3.54 3.92 12.70
N ALA A 211 4.30 4.76 13.41
CA ALA A 211 5.51 4.36 14.12
C ALA A 211 5.29 3.22 15.15
N PRO A 212 4.29 3.29 16.07
CA PRO A 212 4.04 2.20 16.99
C PRO A 212 3.52 0.93 16.30
N LEU A 213 2.74 1.05 15.22
CA LEU A 213 2.31 -0.12 14.43
C LEU A 213 3.50 -0.81 13.74
N LEU A 214 4.46 -0.05 13.20
CA LEU A 214 5.71 -0.60 12.67
C LEU A 214 6.54 -1.30 13.75
N LYS A 215 6.53 -0.78 14.99
CA LYS A 215 7.21 -1.42 16.13
C LYS A 215 6.64 -2.80 16.44
N LEU A 216 5.33 -3.02 16.27
CA LEU A 216 4.70 -4.34 16.46
C LEU A 216 5.28 -5.41 15.51
N LEU A 217 5.68 -5.03 14.30
CA LEU A 217 6.28 -5.96 13.33
C LEU A 217 7.65 -6.48 13.75
N LYS A 218 8.36 -5.73 14.61
CA LYS A 218 9.64 -6.15 15.19
C LYS A 218 9.48 -7.07 16.40
N ASP A 219 8.26 -7.22 16.92
CA ASP A 219 8.00 -8.01 18.11
C ASP A 219 7.84 -9.49 17.71
N GLU A 220 8.91 -10.26 17.90
CA GLU A 220 8.96 -11.69 17.58
C GLU A 220 8.31 -12.57 18.68
N SER A 221 7.72 -11.96 19.72
CA SER A 221 7.08 -12.71 20.82
C SER A 221 5.81 -13.46 20.40
N SER A 222 5.11 -12.99 19.36
CA SER A 222 3.89 -13.61 18.85
C SER A 222 3.67 -13.30 17.36
N PRO A 223 3.23 -14.27 16.55
CA PRO A 223 2.84 -13.98 15.16
C PRO A 223 1.60 -13.08 15.09
N GLU A 224 0.69 -13.15 16.07
CA GLU A 224 -0.54 -12.36 16.10
C GLU A 224 -0.28 -10.85 16.23
N ILE A 225 0.74 -10.42 16.99
CA ILE A 225 1.10 -9.00 17.11
C ILE A 225 1.65 -8.45 15.78
N GLN A 226 2.48 -9.24 15.08
CA GLN A 226 2.99 -8.86 13.76
C GLN A 226 1.84 -8.78 12.74
N ILE A 227 0.94 -9.77 12.74
CA ILE A 227 -0.25 -9.79 11.87
C ILE A 227 -1.12 -8.56 12.13
N ALA A 228 -1.44 -8.25 13.39
CA ALA A 228 -2.29 -7.11 13.72
C ALA A 228 -1.67 -5.78 13.27
N GLY A 229 -0.36 -5.60 13.47
CA GLY A 229 0.38 -4.44 12.99
C GLY A 229 0.38 -4.32 11.46
N ALA A 230 0.63 -5.43 10.75
CA ALA A 230 0.68 -5.47 9.29
C ALA A 230 -0.68 -5.14 8.67
N VAL A 231 -1.77 -5.72 9.19
CA VAL A 231 -3.13 -5.48 8.70
C VAL A 231 -3.56 -4.03 8.92
N ALA A 232 -3.26 -3.46 10.09
CA ALA A 232 -3.56 -2.05 10.38
C ALA A 232 -2.82 -1.11 9.41
N LEU A 233 -1.52 -1.32 9.21
CA LEU A 233 -0.71 -0.55 8.26
C LEU A 233 -1.19 -0.72 6.82
N PHE A 234 -1.62 -1.92 6.42
CA PHE A 234 -2.16 -2.17 5.08
C PHE A 234 -3.42 -1.34 4.82
N ASN A 235 -4.31 -1.26 5.80
CA ASN A 235 -5.53 -0.45 5.71
C ASN A 235 -5.23 1.06 5.71
N LEU A 236 -4.14 1.49 6.34
CA LEU A 236 -3.70 2.88 6.35
C LEU A 236 -3.01 3.29 5.05
N ALA A 237 -2.20 2.43 4.43
CA ALA A 237 -1.31 2.78 3.32
C ALA A 237 -1.97 2.73 1.93
N ASN A 238 -3.22 3.18 1.75
CA ASN A 238 -3.94 3.12 0.45
C ASN A 238 -3.87 4.39 -0.40
N ASP A 239 -2.90 5.27 -0.13
CA ASP A 239 -2.52 6.37 -1.03
C ASP A 239 -1.02 6.70 -0.90
N GLN A 240 -0.54 7.58 -1.78
CA GLN A 240 0.86 7.97 -1.84
C GLN A 240 1.33 8.68 -0.56
N TYR A 241 0.52 9.55 0.05
CA TYR A 241 0.91 10.30 1.25
C TYR A 241 1.14 9.35 2.45
N ARG A 242 0.26 8.36 2.63
CA ARG A 242 0.33 7.42 3.76
C ARG A 242 1.38 6.34 3.53
N ALA A 243 1.53 5.85 2.29
CA ALA A 243 2.65 4.99 1.92
C ALA A 243 4.00 5.72 2.12
N ARG A 244 4.09 7.00 1.73
CA ARG A 244 5.27 7.84 1.99
C ARG A 244 5.52 8.05 3.49
N THR A 245 4.47 8.15 4.30
CA THR A 245 4.64 8.28 5.75
C THR A 245 5.19 6.98 6.35
N VAL A 246 4.77 5.81 5.86
CA VAL A 246 5.39 4.51 6.22
C VAL A 246 6.88 4.51 5.88
N PHE A 247 7.27 5.02 4.72
CA PHE A 247 8.68 5.17 4.35
C PHE A 247 9.45 6.08 5.32
N ASN A 248 8.91 7.27 5.60
CA ASN A 248 9.54 8.27 6.47
C ASN A 248 9.75 7.76 7.90
N GLU A 249 8.84 6.90 8.39
CA GLU A 249 8.93 6.22 9.69
C GLU A 249 9.83 4.96 9.66
N GLN A 250 10.76 4.88 8.69
CA GLN A 250 11.68 3.76 8.48
C GLN A 250 10.96 2.42 8.23
N GLY A 251 9.76 2.44 7.64
CA GLY A 251 8.96 1.24 7.43
C GLY A 251 9.59 0.22 6.49
N VAL A 252 10.34 0.67 5.47
CA VAL A 252 10.96 -0.23 4.47
C VAL A 252 11.88 -1.30 5.09
N PRO A 253 12.93 -0.95 5.87
CA PRO A 253 13.80 -1.95 6.49
C PRO A 253 13.04 -2.83 7.51
N ILE A 254 12.05 -2.28 8.20
CA ILE A 254 11.23 -3.02 9.18
C ILE A 254 10.41 -4.10 8.49
N LEU A 255 9.75 -3.74 7.39
CA LEU A 255 8.95 -4.66 6.59
C LEU A 255 9.82 -5.72 5.91
N ALA A 256 11.00 -5.36 5.42
CA ALA A 256 11.96 -6.30 4.87
C ALA A 256 12.43 -7.33 5.91
N GLN A 257 12.73 -6.87 7.14
CA GLN A 257 13.11 -7.74 8.25
C GLN A 257 11.94 -8.65 8.68
N ALA A 258 10.75 -8.07 8.87
CA ALA A 258 9.56 -8.83 9.25
C ALA A 258 9.24 -9.89 8.20
N PHE A 259 9.35 -9.58 6.91
CA PHE A 259 9.14 -10.57 5.85
C PHE A 259 10.15 -11.73 5.93
N ARG A 260 11.40 -11.47 6.31
CA ARG A 260 12.44 -12.51 6.42
C ARG A 260 12.32 -13.39 7.65
N ASN A 261 11.89 -12.83 8.77
CA ASN A 261 12.03 -13.47 10.09
C ASN A 261 10.71 -13.94 10.71
N SER A 262 9.55 -13.64 10.11
CA SER A 262 8.26 -13.93 10.73
C SER A 262 7.68 -15.28 10.31
N SER A 263 6.67 -15.75 11.05
CA SER A 263 5.89 -16.95 10.67
C SER A 263 5.24 -16.80 9.28
N ILE A 264 4.86 -17.92 8.63
CA ILE A 264 4.20 -17.92 7.31
C ILE A 264 2.97 -16.99 7.30
N LEU A 265 2.15 -17.00 8.37
CA LEU A 265 0.96 -16.16 8.47
C LEU A 265 1.32 -14.66 8.53
N ALA A 266 2.34 -14.31 9.30
CA ALA A 266 2.85 -12.93 9.34
C ALA A 266 3.51 -12.53 8.01
N GLN A 267 4.22 -13.43 7.33
CA GLN A 267 4.79 -13.19 6.00
C GLN A 267 3.72 -12.92 4.95
N ILE A 268 2.57 -13.61 5.01
CA ILE A 268 1.42 -13.35 4.14
C ILE A 268 0.97 -11.89 4.33
N GLU A 269 0.72 -11.45 5.56
CA GLU A 269 0.25 -10.09 5.81
C GLU A 269 1.32 -9.02 5.52
N VAL A 270 2.58 -9.30 5.83
CA VAL A 270 3.69 -8.40 5.51
C VAL A 270 3.90 -8.28 4.00
N SER A 271 3.76 -9.37 3.22
CA SER A 271 3.85 -9.31 1.76
C SER A 271 2.70 -8.52 1.12
N LYS A 272 1.47 -8.64 1.65
CA LYS A 272 0.33 -7.76 1.27
C LYS A 272 0.67 -6.28 1.53
N LEU A 273 1.26 -5.98 2.69
CA LEU A 273 1.67 -4.62 3.04
C LEU A 273 2.80 -4.10 2.16
N ILE A 274 3.82 -4.91 1.85
CA ILE A 274 4.88 -4.55 0.90
C ILE A 274 4.28 -4.22 -0.47
N ALA A 275 3.37 -5.06 -0.98
CA ALA A 275 2.69 -4.82 -2.25
C ALA A 275 1.93 -3.49 -2.24
N ARG A 276 1.17 -3.22 -1.17
CA ARG A 276 0.38 -2.00 -1.00
C ARG A 276 1.26 -0.73 -0.95
N VAL A 277 2.33 -0.75 -0.17
CA VAL A 277 3.25 0.41 -0.08
C VAL A 277 3.98 0.63 -1.41
N ALA A 278 4.41 -0.46 -2.06
CA ALA A 278 5.05 -0.41 -3.38
C ALA A 278 4.10 0.09 -4.47
N GLU A 279 2.80 -0.23 -4.40
CA GLU A 279 1.80 0.23 -5.37
C GLU A 279 1.64 1.75 -5.37
N HIS A 280 1.71 2.38 -4.19
CA HIS A 280 1.40 3.80 -4.01
C HIS A 280 2.62 4.71 -3.90
N ASP A 281 3.82 4.18 -3.65
CA ASP A 281 5.03 4.99 -3.46
C ASP A 281 6.28 4.42 -4.15
N SER A 282 6.73 5.12 -5.20
CA SER A 282 7.90 4.71 -6.00
C SER A 282 9.22 4.73 -5.22
N VAL A 283 9.37 5.62 -4.23
CA VAL A 283 10.58 5.65 -3.40
C VAL A 283 10.63 4.45 -2.45
N SER A 284 9.48 4.02 -1.94
CA SER A 284 9.38 2.75 -1.22
C SER A 284 9.69 1.55 -2.11
N GLN A 285 9.23 1.53 -3.38
CA GLN A 285 9.61 0.47 -4.33
C GLN A 285 11.14 0.34 -4.47
N GLU A 286 11.84 1.46 -4.62
CA GLU A 286 13.31 1.47 -4.69
C GLU A 286 13.93 1.10 -3.34
N GLY A 287 13.37 1.57 -2.23
CA GLY A 287 13.81 1.22 -0.88
C GLY A 287 13.79 -0.29 -0.66
N PHE A 288 12.68 -0.95 -0.99
CA PHE A 288 12.56 -2.41 -0.89
C PHE A 288 13.57 -3.15 -1.78
N ALA A 289 13.86 -2.61 -2.97
CA ALA A 289 14.88 -3.17 -3.84
C ALA A 289 16.29 -3.05 -3.24
N ARG A 290 16.62 -1.92 -2.58
CA ARG A 290 17.89 -1.73 -1.85
C ARG A 290 18.00 -2.65 -0.64
N GLU A 291 16.87 -2.94 0.01
CA GLU A 291 16.78 -3.92 1.10
C GLU A 291 16.76 -5.38 0.61
N ASN A 292 17.03 -5.69 -0.66
CA ASN A 292 17.04 -7.04 -1.24
C ASN A 292 15.73 -7.83 -1.06
N VAL A 293 14.58 -7.13 -0.99
CA VAL A 293 13.27 -7.79 -0.91
C VAL A 293 12.95 -8.56 -2.19
N ILE A 294 13.33 -8.03 -3.37
CA ILE A 294 13.15 -8.70 -4.67
C ILE A 294 13.84 -10.07 -4.70
N GLU A 295 15.10 -10.15 -4.27
CA GLU A 295 15.84 -11.42 -4.22
C GLU A 295 15.23 -12.40 -3.21
N THR A 296 14.77 -11.89 -2.07
CA THR A 296 14.10 -12.70 -1.04
C THR A 296 12.79 -13.32 -1.59
N LEU A 297 11.96 -12.51 -2.26
CA LEU A 297 10.72 -12.95 -2.90
C LEU A 297 10.98 -13.98 -3.99
N VAL A 298 11.92 -13.71 -4.90
CA VAL A 298 12.27 -14.64 -5.99
C VAL A 298 12.82 -15.96 -5.44
N THR A 299 13.65 -15.92 -4.40
CA THR A 299 14.21 -17.12 -3.77
C THR A 299 13.11 -17.99 -3.16
N LEU A 300 12.17 -17.38 -2.44
CA LEU A 300 11.05 -18.09 -1.81
C LEU A 300 10.11 -18.71 -2.87
N LEU A 301 9.73 -17.93 -3.89
CA LEU A 301 8.92 -18.41 -5.01
C LEU A 301 9.63 -19.54 -5.78
N SER A 302 10.93 -19.39 -6.05
CA SER A 302 11.72 -20.41 -6.74
C SER A 302 11.79 -21.70 -5.94
N PHE A 303 12.07 -21.60 -4.64
CA PHE A 303 12.14 -22.78 -3.78
C PHE A 303 10.82 -23.56 -3.83
N ASN A 304 9.68 -22.87 -3.78
CA ASN A 304 8.36 -23.50 -3.79
C ASN A 304 7.96 -24.01 -5.18
N ALA A 305 8.36 -23.35 -6.28
CA ALA A 305 8.04 -23.76 -7.64
C ALA A 305 8.79 -25.04 -8.09
N PHE A 306 10.03 -25.21 -7.62
CA PHE A 306 10.91 -26.31 -8.02
C PHE A 306 10.98 -27.47 -7.02
N ASN A 307 10.35 -27.35 -5.84
CA ASN A 307 10.26 -28.44 -4.87
C ASN A 307 8.81 -28.84 -4.64
N ASP A 308 8.43 -30.06 -5.04
CA ASP A 308 7.10 -30.60 -4.76
C ASP A 308 7.02 -31.28 -3.36
N ASP A 309 8.16 -31.36 -2.66
CA ASP A 309 8.25 -31.88 -1.29
C ASP A 309 7.91 -30.80 -0.26
N HIS A 310 6.65 -30.79 0.17
CA HIS A 310 6.16 -29.88 1.22
C HIS A 310 6.97 -29.97 2.52
N GLY A 311 7.54 -31.14 2.87
CA GLY A 311 8.38 -31.28 4.06
C GLY A 311 9.67 -30.46 3.95
N LYS A 312 10.29 -30.44 2.76
CA LYS A 312 11.46 -29.59 2.47
C LYS A 312 11.11 -28.12 2.40
N ILE A 313 9.96 -27.76 1.82
CA ILE A 313 9.45 -26.38 1.80
C ILE A 313 9.28 -25.85 3.22
N ILE A 314 8.58 -26.59 4.08
CA ILE A 314 8.37 -26.17 5.46
C ILE A 314 9.70 -26.05 6.20
N LYS A 315 10.63 -27.00 6.02
CA LYS A 315 11.96 -26.94 6.64
C LYS A 315 12.78 -25.76 6.14
N PHE A 316 12.70 -25.44 4.84
CA PHE A 316 13.36 -24.29 4.25
C PHE A 316 12.79 -22.99 4.80
N LEU A 317 11.46 -22.83 4.83
CA LEU A 317 10.81 -21.69 5.45
C LEU A 317 11.29 -21.56 6.90
N ARG A 318 11.22 -22.62 7.72
CA ARG A 318 11.72 -22.63 9.11
C ARG A 318 13.23 -22.40 9.30
N LYS A 319 14.06 -22.55 8.27
CA LYS A 319 15.53 -22.40 8.34
C LYS A 319 16.00 -21.07 7.74
N SER A 320 15.36 -20.61 6.68
CA SER A 320 15.54 -19.28 6.11
C SER A 320 15.06 -18.20 7.08
N ILE A 321 14.21 -18.60 8.03
CA ILE A 321 13.70 -17.84 9.16
C ILE A 321 14.49 -18.31 10.40
N GLY A 322 15.11 -17.40 11.15
CA GLY A 322 15.83 -17.75 12.38
C GLY A 322 14.94 -18.54 13.37
N SER A 323 15.54 -19.53 14.03
CA SER A 323 14.86 -20.49 14.93
C SER A 323 14.07 -19.82 16.07
N ALA A 324 12.78 -19.55 15.86
CA ALA A 324 11.82 -19.20 16.92
C ALA A 324 11.18 -20.44 17.59
N VAL A 325 11.70 -21.65 17.36
CA VAL A 325 11.05 -22.91 17.77
C VAL A 325 11.44 -23.35 19.20
N GLU A 326 12.42 -22.72 19.87
CA GLU A 326 12.77 -23.12 21.24
C GLU A 326 11.90 -22.49 22.35
N PHE A 327 11.09 -21.46 22.05
CA PHE A 327 10.24 -20.81 23.07
C PHE A 327 8.85 -21.44 23.26
N ASN A 328 8.33 -22.19 22.28
CA ASN A 328 6.97 -22.75 22.36
C ASN A 328 6.81 -23.90 23.37
N LYS A 329 7.90 -24.44 23.95
CA LYS A 329 7.81 -25.43 25.03
C LYS A 329 7.55 -24.83 26.41
N GLN A 330 7.71 -23.52 26.60
CA GLN A 330 7.46 -22.87 27.89
C GLN A 330 6.05 -22.30 28.05
N VAL A 331 5.37 -21.95 26.95
CA VAL A 331 4.03 -21.32 27.01
C VAL A 331 2.92 -22.33 27.31
N GLU A 332 3.02 -23.58 26.84
CA GLU A 332 2.02 -24.64 27.10
C GLU A 332 1.88 -25.01 28.59
N ARG A 333 2.83 -24.63 29.45
CA ARG A 333 2.74 -24.84 30.90
C ARG A 333 2.00 -23.74 31.66
N SER A 334 1.73 -22.60 31.02
CA SER A 334 1.10 -21.43 31.67
C SER A 334 -0.39 -21.24 31.36
N SER A 335 -0.92 -21.94 30.35
CA SER A 335 -2.29 -21.74 29.83
C SER A 335 -3.39 -22.56 30.52
N PHE A 336 -3.12 -23.19 31.67
CA PHE A 336 -4.16 -23.80 32.51
C PHE A 336 -4.64 -22.82 33.58
N MET A 337 -5.27 -21.71 33.20
CA MET A 337 -6.27 -21.01 34.02
C MET A 337 -6.81 -19.78 33.29
N SER A 338 -8.06 -19.86 32.84
CA SER A 338 -9.10 -18.83 32.97
C SER A 338 -10.10 -18.96 31.81
N SER A 339 -11.30 -19.40 32.17
CA SER A 339 -12.46 -19.56 31.31
C SER A 339 -13.45 -18.40 31.50
N ASN A 340 -14.13 -18.07 30.41
CA ASN A 340 -15.40 -17.33 30.27
C ASN A 340 -15.30 -15.82 30.03
N PHE A 341 -15.57 -15.42 28.78
CA PHE A 341 -16.68 -14.52 28.43
C PHE A 341 -17.10 -14.74 26.96
N SER A 342 -18.41 -14.82 26.76
CA SER A 342 -19.07 -15.34 25.57
C SER A 342 -19.36 -14.26 24.54
N ASN A 343 -18.58 -14.22 23.44
CA ASN A 343 -19.05 -14.05 22.06
C ASN A 343 -17.83 -14.08 21.12
N ARG A 344 -17.21 -15.26 20.99
CA ARG A 344 -16.21 -15.54 19.96
C ARG A 344 -16.74 -16.61 19.01
N LYS A 345 -17.37 -16.18 17.93
CA LYS A 345 -17.53 -17.02 16.73
C LYS A 345 -16.98 -16.27 15.53
N ALA A 346 -15.66 -16.41 15.35
CA ALA A 346 -14.93 -16.52 14.08
C ALA A 346 -13.46 -16.19 14.38
N LEU A 347 -12.67 -17.21 14.74
CA LEU A 347 -11.19 -17.34 14.60
C LEU A 347 -10.52 -18.22 15.67
N SER A 348 -11.27 -18.84 16.59
CA SER A 348 -10.69 -19.75 17.57
C SER A 348 -11.43 -21.07 17.62
N SER A 349 -11.18 -21.93 16.63
CA SER A 349 -11.35 -23.37 16.80
C SER A 349 -10.31 -24.11 15.96
N SER A 350 -9.45 -24.85 16.67
CA SER A 350 -8.57 -25.94 16.19
C SER A 350 -7.47 -25.57 15.18
N ILE A 351 -6.35 -25.03 15.67
CA ILE A 351 -5.11 -24.84 14.87
C ILE A 351 -4.33 -26.15 14.66
N TRP A 352 -4.72 -27.27 15.28
CA TRP A 352 -3.98 -28.54 15.16
C TRP A 352 -4.92 -29.68 14.75
N PRO A 353 -4.80 -30.19 13.51
CA PRO A 353 -5.63 -31.28 13.02
C PRO A 353 -5.32 -32.58 13.76
N ARG A 354 -6.38 -33.31 14.14
CA ARG A 354 -6.30 -34.65 14.72
C ARG A 354 -5.84 -35.70 13.69
N ASN A 355 -5.70 -35.32 12.42
CA ASN A 355 -5.44 -36.21 11.29
C ASN A 355 -4.32 -35.70 10.36
N LYS A 356 -3.39 -36.57 9.97
CA LYS A 356 -2.18 -36.23 9.19
C LYS A 356 -2.48 -35.67 7.79
N ASN A 357 -3.61 -36.07 7.19
CA ASN A 357 -4.01 -35.64 5.85
C ASN A 357 -4.62 -34.22 5.83
N GLU A 358 -5.38 -33.85 6.87
CA GLU A 358 -5.96 -32.50 7.03
C GLU A 358 -4.85 -31.46 7.27
N SER A 359 -3.83 -31.80 8.07
CA SER A 359 -2.66 -30.94 8.30
C SER A 359 -1.84 -30.69 7.02
N LYS A 360 -1.72 -31.69 6.14
CA LYS A 360 -1.03 -31.53 4.86
C LYS A 360 -1.79 -30.61 3.92
N MET A 361 -3.12 -30.77 3.83
CA MET A 361 -3.98 -29.93 2.99
C MET A 361 -3.97 -28.46 3.42
N GLU A 362 -4.07 -28.20 4.73
CA GLU A 362 -4.01 -26.84 5.27
C GLU A 362 -2.64 -26.18 5.00
N THR A 363 -1.56 -26.95 5.11
CA THR A 363 -0.21 -26.44 4.82
C THR A 363 -0.02 -26.10 3.34
N SER A 364 -0.53 -26.93 2.42
CA SER A 364 -0.48 -26.64 0.98
C SER A 364 -1.25 -25.35 0.64
N LYS A 365 -2.40 -25.13 1.29
CA LYS A 365 -3.18 -23.89 1.11
C LYS A 365 -2.43 -22.66 1.59
N LEU A 366 -1.78 -22.73 2.75
CA LEU A 366 -0.96 -21.62 3.27
C LEU A 366 0.25 -21.31 2.40
N ILE A 367 0.92 -22.33 1.84
CA ILE A 367 2.04 -22.13 0.90
C ILE A 367 1.54 -21.45 -0.38
N LEU A 368 0.39 -21.88 -0.91
CA LEU A 368 -0.22 -21.25 -2.08
C LEU A 368 -0.56 -19.79 -1.79
N GLU A 369 -1.18 -19.50 -0.66
CA GLU A 369 -1.50 -18.13 -0.24
C GLU A 369 -0.24 -17.27 -0.10
N LEU A 370 0.82 -17.78 0.54
CA LEU A 370 2.09 -17.09 0.63
C LEU A 370 2.68 -16.79 -0.76
N ASN A 371 2.68 -17.77 -1.67
CA ASN A 371 3.18 -17.57 -3.04
C ASN A 371 2.36 -16.53 -3.80
N THR A 372 1.03 -16.56 -3.69
CA THR A 372 0.15 -15.58 -4.31
C THR A 372 0.48 -14.17 -3.85
N ASN A 373 0.63 -13.95 -2.54
CA ASN A 373 0.95 -12.62 -2.01
C ASN A 373 2.40 -12.21 -2.31
N CYS A 374 3.36 -13.13 -2.31
CA CYS A 374 4.74 -12.85 -2.70
C CYS A 374 4.86 -12.45 -4.18
N SER A 375 4.13 -13.13 -5.07
CA SER A 375 4.07 -12.77 -6.49
C SER A 375 3.36 -11.44 -6.73
N GLY A 376 2.32 -11.11 -5.94
CA GLY A 376 1.67 -9.81 -5.96
C GLY A 376 2.62 -8.68 -5.53
N ALA A 377 3.39 -8.89 -4.45
CA ALA A 377 4.42 -7.96 -4.01
C ALA A 377 5.52 -7.79 -5.07
N LEU A 378 5.97 -8.88 -5.69
CA LEU A 378 6.97 -8.84 -6.76
C LEU A 378 6.47 -8.05 -7.98
N TRP A 379 5.20 -8.23 -8.36
CA TRP A 379 4.56 -7.46 -9.42
C TRP A 379 4.52 -5.97 -9.07
N MET A 380 4.04 -5.59 -7.88
CA MET A 380 3.98 -4.19 -7.48
C MET A 380 5.35 -3.53 -7.39
N LEU A 381 6.40 -4.26 -7.01
CA LEU A 381 7.78 -3.77 -7.04
C LEU A 381 8.31 -3.57 -8.47
N ALA A 382 7.83 -4.34 -9.45
CA ALA A 382 8.22 -4.24 -10.85
C ALA A 382 7.43 -3.16 -11.62
N LYS A 383 6.19 -2.89 -11.20
CA LYS A 383 5.23 -2.05 -11.92
C LYS A 383 5.78 -0.66 -12.21
N GLY A 384 5.99 -0.38 -13.50
CA GLY A 384 6.54 0.90 -13.96
C GLY A 384 8.00 1.18 -13.55
N ASN A 385 8.73 0.21 -12.97
CA ASN A 385 10.06 0.41 -12.42
C ASN A 385 11.12 -0.42 -13.16
N VAL A 386 11.77 0.21 -14.16
CA VAL A 386 12.76 -0.43 -15.03
C VAL A 386 13.96 -1.00 -14.26
N ALA A 387 14.41 -0.31 -13.19
CA ALA A 387 15.54 -0.77 -12.38
C ALA A 387 15.19 -2.03 -11.59
N ASN A 388 13.96 -2.12 -11.06
CA ASN A 388 13.49 -3.32 -10.37
C ASN A 388 13.24 -4.47 -11.34
N CYS A 389 12.68 -4.22 -12.53
CA CYS A 389 12.60 -5.23 -13.59
C CYS A 389 13.97 -5.81 -13.93
N ARG A 390 15.01 -4.96 -14.05
CA ARG A 390 16.39 -5.42 -14.28
C ARG A 390 16.87 -6.35 -13.16
N ARG A 391 16.70 -5.96 -11.89
CA ARG A 391 17.08 -6.80 -10.74
C ARG A 391 16.38 -8.17 -10.75
N ILE A 392 15.09 -8.21 -11.10
CA ILE A 392 14.37 -9.49 -11.22
C ILE A 392 15.03 -10.38 -12.29
N THR A 393 15.41 -9.81 -13.44
CA THR A 393 16.05 -10.58 -14.53
C THR A 393 17.48 -11.02 -14.24
N GLU A 394 18.19 -10.36 -13.32
CA GLU A 394 19.54 -10.74 -12.89
C GLU A 394 19.54 -11.93 -11.92
N THR A 395 18.38 -12.26 -11.33
CA THR A 395 18.18 -13.44 -10.49
C THR A 395 17.64 -14.63 -11.30
N LYS A 396 17.26 -15.72 -10.62
CA LYS A 396 16.50 -16.82 -11.25
C LYS A 396 15.02 -16.48 -11.52
N GLY A 397 14.64 -15.20 -11.39
CA GLY A 397 13.27 -14.70 -11.46
C GLY A 397 12.52 -15.11 -12.73
N LEU A 398 13.12 -14.92 -13.92
CA LEU A 398 12.45 -15.26 -15.18
C LEU A 398 12.09 -16.76 -15.31
N LEU A 399 13.02 -17.64 -14.92
CA LEU A 399 12.77 -19.09 -14.98
C LEU A 399 11.72 -19.52 -13.94
N CYS A 400 11.76 -18.92 -12.75
CA CYS A 400 10.75 -19.12 -11.71
C CYS A 400 9.36 -18.67 -12.17
N LEU A 401 9.24 -17.45 -12.72
CA LEU A 401 7.98 -16.92 -13.25
C LEU A 401 7.43 -17.81 -14.37
N ALA A 402 8.26 -18.26 -15.31
CA ALA A 402 7.85 -19.20 -16.36
C ALA A 402 7.29 -20.50 -15.76
N LYS A 403 7.97 -21.07 -14.76
CA LYS A 403 7.53 -22.32 -14.12
C LYS A 403 6.22 -22.17 -13.37
N LEU A 404 6.03 -21.05 -12.65
CA LEU A 404 4.79 -20.77 -11.95
C LEU A 404 3.62 -20.51 -12.91
N ILE A 405 3.86 -19.82 -14.03
CA ILE A 405 2.85 -19.65 -15.09
C ILE A 405 2.46 -21.00 -15.70
N GLU A 406 3.40 -21.95 -15.82
CA GLU A 406 3.14 -23.30 -16.30
C GLU A 406 2.24 -24.10 -15.35
N LYS A 407 2.63 -24.17 -14.07
CA LYS A 407 2.04 -25.06 -13.05
C LYS A 407 0.75 -24.51 -12.42
N GLU A 408 0.71 -23.20 -12.13
CA GLU A 408 -0.31 -22.59 -11.28
C GLU A 408 -1.46 -22.00 -12.11
N LYS A 409 -2.60 -21.75 -11.45
CA LYS A 409 -3.81 -21.16 -12.03
C LYS A 409 -4.37 -20.08 -11.09
N GLY A 410 -5.24 -19.22 -11.61
CA GLY A 410 -5.86 -18.15 -10.83
C GLY A 410 -4.89 -17.01 -10.51
N GLU A 411 -5.04 -16.41 -9.33
CA GLU A 411 -4.35 -15.17 -8.94
C GLU A 411 -2.82 -15.27 -8.98
N LEU A 412 -2.24 -16.38 -8.53
CA LEU A 412 -0.77 -16.60 -8.58
C LEU A 412 -0.24 -16.57 -10.03
N GLN A 413 -0.94 -17.22 -10.96
CA GLN A 413 -0.57 -17.20 -12.38
C GLN A 413 -0.69 -15.78 -12.96
N ILE A 414 -1.76 -15.07 -12.61
CA ILE A 414 -1.99 -13.69 -13.07
C ILE A 414 -0.89 -12.76 -12.55
N ASN A 415 -0.56 -12.81 -11.25
CA ASN A 415 0.51 -11.99 -10.67
C ASN A 415 1.87 -12.26 -11.33
N CYS A 416 2.19 -13.53 -11.60
CA CYS A 416 3.42 -13.89 -12.31
C CYS A 416 3.41 -13.36 -13.76
N LEU A 417 2.29 -13.51 -14.48
CA LEU A 417 2.14 -13.01 -15.84
C LEU A 417 2.23 -11.49 -15.91
N MET A 418 1.63 -10.78 -14.96
CA MET A 418 1.72 -9.33 -14.85
C MET A 418 3.15 -8.88 -14.54
N THR A 419 3.88 -9.60 -13.68
CA THR A 419 5.31 -9.35 -13.47
C THR A 419 6.10 -9.51 -14.77
N VAL A 420 5.83 -10.57 -15.55
CA VAL A 420 6.46 -10.76 -16.86
C VAL A 420 6.12 -9.61 -17.81
N MET A 421 4.87 -9.14 -17.84
CA MET A 421 4.44 -8.01 -18.66
C MET A 421 5.20 -6.72 -18.32
N GLU A 422 5.43 -6.42 -17.04
CA GLU A 422 6.25 -5.27 -16.63
C GLU A 422 7.72 -5.42 -17.06
N ILE A 423 8.27 -6.64 -17.00
CA ILE A 423 9.63 -6.92 -17.47
C ILE A 423 9.74 -6.79 -18.99
N THR A 424 8.77 -7.29 -19.76
CA THR A 424 8.76 -7.17 -21.22
C THR A 424 8.54 -5.73 -21.66
N SER A 425 7.71 -4.98 -20.93
CA SER A 425 7.57 -3.52 -21.10
C SER A 425 8.90 -2.79 -20.88
N ALA A 426 9.62 -3.10 -19.81
CA ALA A 426 10.96 -2.56 -19.56
C ALA A 426 11.95 -2.94 -20.67
N ALA A 427 11.88 -4.16 -21.22
CA ALA A 427 12.72 -4.63 -22.31
C ALA A 427 12.40 -3.98 -23.66
N GLU A 428 11.14 -3.58 -23.89
CA GLU A 428 10.75 -2.81 -25.09
C GLU A 428 11.48 -1.46 -25.10
N CYS A 429 11.39 -0.72 -24.00
CA CYS A 429 11.96 0.63 -23.88
C CYS A 429 13.47 0.65 -23.59
N ASN A 430 14.05 -0.43 -23.05
CA ASN A 430 15.47 -0.47 -22.64
C ASN A 430 16.27 -1.55 -23.41
N PRO A 431 17.17 -1.16 -24.35
CA PRO A 431 18.01 -2.09 -25.09
C PRO A 431 18.95 -2.95 -24.24
N GLU A 432 19.38 -2.49 -23.06
CA GLU A 432 20.26 -3.27 -22.19
C GLU A 432 19.53 -4.45 -21.59
N ILE A 433 18.34 -4.23 -21.01
CA ILE A 433 17.49 -5.30 -20.47
C ILE A 433 17.14 -6.29 -21.57
N ARG A 434 16.80 -5.79 -22.77
CA ARG A 434 16.54 -6.63 -23.93
C ARG A 434 17.71 -7.56 -24.24
N ARG A 435 18.92 -7.01 -24.28
CA ARG A 435 20.15 -7.78 -24.58
C ARG A 435 20.63 -8.63 -23.42
N SER A 436 20.31 -8.33 -22.16
CA SER A 436 20.74 -9.12 -21.01
C SER A 436 19.77 -10.25 -20.69
N ALA A 437 18.48 -9.94 -20.56
CA ALA A 437 17.43 -10.84 -20.08
C ALA A 437 16.87 -11.74 -21.20
N PHE A 438 16.67 -11.19 -22.40
CA PHE A 438 16.03 -11.87 -23.53
C PHE A 438 17.00 -12.22 -24.66
N LYS A 439 18.19 -12.74 -24.30
CA LYS A 439 19.14 -13.30 -25.28
C LYS A 439 18.54 -14.52 -25.97
N THR A 440 18.83 -14.69 -27.26
CA THR A 440 18.33 -15.80 -28.09
C THR A 440 18.69 -17.19 -27.58
N ASN A 441 19.79 -17.34 -26.84
CA ASN A 441 20.22 -18.62 -26.26
C ASN A 441 19.83 -18.77 -24.77
N SER A 442 19.09 -17.82 -24.19
CA SER A 442 18.68 -17.87 -22.79
C SER A 442 17.56 -18.89 -22.59
N LEU A 443 17.82 -19.90 -21.74
CA LEU A 443 16.80 -20.88 -21.33
C LEU A 443 15.59 -20.20 -20.67
N ALA A 444 15.84 -19.16 -19.87
CA ALA A 444 14.77 -18.42 -19.20
C ALA A 444 13.92 -17.63 -20.19
N ALA A 445 14.54 -16.97 -21.18
CA ALA A 445 13.82 -16.24 -22.22
C ALA A 445 12.95 -17.18 -23.08
N LYS A 446 13.51 -18.35 -23.45
CA LYS A 446 12.78 -19.38 -24.18
C LYS A 446 11.59 -19.92 -23.38
N ALA A 447 11.81 -20.22 -22.09
CA ALA A 447 10.74 -20.69 -21.21
C ALA A 447 9.60 -19.67 -21.11
N ILE A 448 9.91 -18.38 -20.96
CA ILE A 448 8.91 -17.30 -20.96
C ILE A 448 8.15 -17.26 -22.30
N ALA A 449 8.86 -17.24 -23.43
CA ALA A 449 8.23 -17.23 -24.75
C ALA A 449 7.29 -18.43 -24.95
N ASP A 450 7.73 -19.63 -24.57
CA ASP A 450 6.93 -20.85 -24.67
C ASP A 450 5.65 -20.77 -23.82
N GLN A 451 5.75 -20.24 -22.59
CA GLN A 451 4.58 -20.04 -21.74
C GLN A 451 3.62 -18.98 -22.28
N LEU A 452 4.12 -17.86 -22.79
CA LEU A 452 3.28 -16.83 -23.41
C LEU A 452 2.53 -17.39 -24.63
N LEU A 453 3.22 -18.11 -25.52
CA LEU A 453 2.60 -18.73 -26.70
C LEU A 453 1.58 -19.80 -26.32
N ARG A 454 1.84 -20.59 -25.27
CA ARG A 454 0.87 -21.54 -24.72
C ARG A 454 -0.40 -20.82 -24.26
N LEU A 455 -0.27 -19.76 -23.46
CA LEU A 455 -1.41 -18.98 -22.97
C LEU A 455 -2.23 -18.34 -24.10
N ILE A 456 -1.57 -17.82 -25.15
CA ILE A 456 -2.25 -17.26 -26.33
C ILE A 456 -3.14 -18.31 -27.01
N ASN A 457 -2.65 -19.55 -27.11
CA ASN A 457 -3.35 -20.62 -27.80
C ASN A 457 -4.41 -21.32 -26.95
N GLU A 458 -4.12 -21.59 -25.67
CA GLU A 458 -4.89 -22.51 -24.82
C GLU A 458 -5.74 -21.83 -23.75
N SER A 459 -5.49 -20.58 -23.38
CA SER A 459 -6.28 -19.92 -22.33
C SER A 459 -7.67 -19.56 -22.83
N ASP A 460 -8.70 -19.72 -22.00
CA ASP A 460 -10.05 -19.20 -22.32
C ASP A 460 -10.27 -17.78 -21.77
N ASP A 461 -9.38 -17.29 -20.90
CA ASP A 461 -9.51 -15.99 -20.25
C ASP A 461 -8.97 -14.87 -21.17
N PRO A 462 -9.81 -13.93 -21.63
CA PRO A 462 -9.39 -12.81 -22.46
C PRO A 462 -8.30 -11.95 -21.80
N VAL A 463 -8.32 -11.77 -20.48
CA VAL A 463 -7.33 -10.95 -19.76
C VAL A 463 -5.96 -11.58 -19.84
N ILE A 464 -5.88 -12.90 -19.63
CA ILE A 464 -4.63 -13.66 -19.76
C ILE A 464 -4.13 -13.63 -21.21
N LYS A 465 -5.01 -13.83 -22.19
CA LYS A 465 -4.65 -13.75 -23.61
C LYS A 465 -4.11 -12.38 -23.99
N ILE A 466 -4.84 -11.31 -23.68
CA ILE A 466 -4.44 -9.93 -23.99
C ILE A 466 -3.07 -9.64 -23.37
N THR A 467 -2.87 -10.02 -22.10
CA THR A 467 -1.60 -9.80 -21.41
C THR A 467 -0.46 -10.57 -22.08
N ALA A 468 -0.70 -11.83 -22.47
CA ALA A 468 0.31 -12.64 -23.14
C ALA A 468 0.66 -12.13 -24.54
N ILE A 469 -0.36 -11.74 -25.33
CA ILE A 469 -0.20 -11.11 -26.66
C ILE A 469 0.64 -9.84 -26.54
N ARG A 470 0.29 -8.97 -25.57
CA ARG A 470 1.01 -7.73 -25.31
C ARG A 470 2.48 -8.00 -24.99
N ALA A 471 2.75 -8.93 -24.07
CA ALA A 471 4.11 -9.30 -23.68
C ALA A 471 4.93 -9.83 -24.87
N VAL A 472 4.34 -10.66 -25.74
CA VAL A 472 4.98 -11.13 -26.97
C VAL A 472 5.27 -9.96 -27.93
N GLY A 473 4.31 -9.06 -28.12
CA GLY A 473 4.50 -7.86 -28.95
C GLY A 473 5.62 -6.95 -28.44
N GLN A 474 5.71 -6.74 -27.12
CA GLN A 474 6.80 -5.98 -26.48
C GLN A 474 8.18 -6.59 -26.74
N LEU A 475 8.23 -7.90 -26.94
CA LEU A 475 9.44 -8.65 -27.29
C LEU A 475 9.69 -8.76 -28.80
N ALA A 476 8.93 -8.09 -29.67
CA ALA A 476 9.04 -8.25 -31.12
C ALA A 476 10.46 -8.03 -31.70
N ARG A 477 11.29 -7.23 -31.05
CA ARG A 477 12.69 -6.94 -31.46
C ARG A 477 13.71 -7.94 -30.91
N THR A 478 13.28 -8.91 -30.09
CA THR A 478 14.16 -9.93 -29.48
C THR A 478 14.16 -11.24 -30.25
N PHE A 479 13.05 -11.55 -30.92
CA PHE A 479 12.91 -12.78 -31.68
C PHE A 479 13.75 -12.73 -32.96
N PRO A 480 14.57 -13.76 -33.23
CA PRO A 480 15.33 -13.83 -34.48
C PRO A 480 14.41 -14.22 -35.63
N ALA A 481 14.79 -13.89 -36.87
CA ALA A 481 13.96 -14.13 -38.06
C ALA A 481 13.54 -15.59 -38.25
N ARG A 482 14.37 -16.53 -37.77
CA ARG A 482 14.09 -17.98 -37.81
C ARG A 482 12.96 -18.43 -36.87
N GLU A 483 12.61 -17.62 -35.87
CA GLU A 483 11.62 -17.96 -34.83
C GLU A 483 10.20 -17.56 -35.28
N THR A 484 9.77 -18.06 -36.45
CA THR A 484 8.47 -17.70 -37.07
C THR A 484 7.27 -18.23 -36.28
N ARG A 485 7.47 -19.20 -35.38
CA ARG A 485 6.44 -19.79 -34.51
C ARG A 485 5.78 -18.79 -33.54
N VAL A 486 6.38 -17.62 -33.34
CA VAL A 486 5.82 -16.56 -32.50
C VAL A 486 4.70 -15.80 -33.22
N ILE A 487 4.78 -15.67 -34.55
CA ILE A 487 3.85 -14.87 -35.35
C ILE A 487 2.53 -15.61 -35.59
N SER A 488 2.58 -16.92 -35.87
CA SER A 488 1.39 -17.72 -36.21
C SER A 488 0.27 -17.65 -35.14
N PRO A 489 0.55 -17.80 -33.83
CA PRO A 489 -0.47 -17.68 -32.79
C PRO A 489 -1.13 -16.29 -32.76
N LEU A 490 -0.36 -15.23 -33.00
CA LEU A 490 -0.89 -13.86 -33.06
C LEU A 490 -1.82 -13.68 -34.26
N VAL A 491 -1.41 -14.13 -35.46
CA VAL A 491 -2.25 -14.08 -36.67
C VAL A 491 -3.56 -14.82 -36.44
N LYS A 492 -3.54 -15.99 -35.79
CA LYS A 492 -4.76 -16.73 -35.41
C LYS A 492 -5.68 -15.92 -34.50
N GLN A 493 -5.15 -15.12 -33.57
CA GLN A 493 -5.97 -14.28 -32.67
C GLN A 493 -6.62 -13.08 -33.37
N LEU A 494 -6.25 -12.74 -34.62
CA LEU A 494 -6.96 -11.69 -35.38
C LEU A 494 -8.42 -12.06 -35.64
N GLY A 495 -8.74 -13.35 -35.74
CA GLY A 495 -10.11 -13.85 -35.92
C GLY A 495 -10.85 -14.13 -34.60
N HIS A 496 -10.34 -13.67 -33.46
CA HIS A 496 -10.92 -14.00 -32.15
C HIS A 496 -12.28 -13.31 -31.93
N MET A 497 -13.21 -14.01 -31.26
CA MET A 497 -14.58 -13.51 -31.03
C MET A 497 -14.62 -12.26 -30.13
N ASN A 498 -13.67 -12.16 -29.20
CA ASN A 498 -13.50 -10.96 -28.37
C ASN A 498 -12.68 -9.90 -29.14
N PRO A 499 -13.25 -8.70 -29.40
CA PRO A 499 -12.59 -7.65 -30.19
C PRO A 499 -11.35 -7.06 -29.51
N ASP A 500 -11.25 -7.09 -28.18
CA ASP A 500 -10.08 -6.60 -27.46
C ASP A 500 -8.88 -7.53 -27.66
N VAL A 501 -9.11 -8.85 -27.71
CA VAL A 501 -8.08 -9.85 -28.03
C VAL A 501 -7.58 -9.65 -29.46
N ALA A 502 -8.49 -9.48 -30.42
CA ALA A 502 -8.14 -9.21 -31.81
C ALA A 502 -7.37 -7.88 -31.95
N THR A 503 -7.82 -6.82 -31.27
CA THR A 503 -7.16 -5.51 -31.25
C THR A 503 -5.74 -5.60 -30.70
N GLU A 504 -5.56 -6.26 -29.56
CA GLU A 504 -4.23 -6.42 -28.98
C GLU A 504 -3.32 -7.26 -29.89
N SER A 505 -3.88 -8.25 -30.60
CA SER A 505 -3.10 -9.04 -31.58
C SER A 505 -2.63 -8.20 -32.76
N VAL A 506 -3.50 -7.32 -33.29
CA VAL A 506 -3.12 -6.36 -34.33
C VAL A 506 -1.99 -5.44 -33.84
N ILE A 507 -2.10 -4.92 -32.61
CA ILE A 507 -1.05 -4.08 -32.01
C ILE A 507 0.26 -4.86 -31.87
N GLY A 508 0.19 -6.09 -31.36
CA GLY A 508 1.35 -6.97 -31.21
C GLY A 508 2.06 -7.23 -32.53
N LEU A 509 1.32 -7.64 -33.57
CA LEU A 509 1.85 -7.82 -34.93
C LEU A 509 2.39 -6.51 -35.54
N GLY A 510 1.79 -5.37 -35.21
CA GLY A 510 2.29 -4.05 -35.57
C GLY A 510 3.74 -3.84 -35.11
N LYS A 511 4.10 -4.30 -33.90
CA LYS A 511 5.47 -4.20 -33.38
C LYS A 511 6.48 -5.12 -34.09
N PHE A 512 6.02 -6.20 -34.72
CA PHE A 512 6.88 -7.06 -35.54
C PHE A 512 7.17 -6.46 -36.92
N THR A 513 6.24 -5.67 -37.45
CA THR A 513 6.25 -5.15 -38.83
C THR A 513 6.61 -3.67 -38.92
N CYS A 514 6.70 -2.97 -37.79
CA CYS A 514 7.00 -1.54 -37.76
C CYS A 514 8.42 -1.21 -38.21
N SER A 515 8.63 0.06 -38.56
CA SER A 515 9.91 0.56 -39.03
C SER A 515 11.04 0.44 -37.99
N GLU A 516 10.74 0.41 -36.70
CA GLU A 516 11.75 0.23 -35.65
C GLU A 516 12.30 -1.21 -35.54
N ASN A 517 11.64 -2.19 -36.17
CA ASN A 517 12.09 -3.57 -36.16
C ASN A 517 13.01 -3.85 -37.36
N TYR A 518 14.24 -4.29 -37.10
CA TYR A 518 15.22 -4.60 -38.14
C TYR A 518 14.83 -5.82 -39.00
N LEU A 519 13.94 -6.69 -38.49
CA LEU A 519 13.41 -7.87 -39.18
C LEU A 519 12.00 -7.66 -39.75
N ARG A 520 11.58 -6.40 -39.88
CA ARG A 520 10.22 -6.04 -40.35
C ARG A 520 9.84 -6.69 -41.68
N ALA A 521 10.78 -6.89 -42.60
CA ALA A 521 10.49 -7.51 -43.89
C ALA A 521 10.21 -9.01 -43.77
N GLU A 522 11.06 -9.74 -43.06
CA GLU A 522 10.89 -11.18 -42.79
C GLU A 522 9.63 -11.45 -41.97
N HIS A 523 9.39 -10.63 -40.95
CA HIS A 523 8.19 -10.74 -40.13
C HIS A 523 6.92 -10.39 -40.92
N SER A 524 6.94 -9.34 -41.75
CA SER A 524 5.79 -8.99 -42.61
C SER A 524 5.47 -10.11 -43.58
N LYS A 525 6.49 -10.70 -44.21
CA LYS A 525 6.30 -11.87 -45.07
C LYS A 525 5.67 -13.04 -44.30
N THR A 526 6.18 -13.33 -43.11
CA THR A 526 5.64 -14.40 -42.25
C THR A 526 4.17 -14.16 -41.89
N VAL A 527 3.77 -12.92 -41.59
CA VAL A 527 2.36 -12.57 -41.31
C VAL A 527 1.47 -12.85 -42.53
N VAL A 528 1.95 -12.51 -43.73
CA VAL A 528 1.24 -12.77 -44.99
C VAL A 528 1.15 -14.27 -45.27
N ASP A 529 2.24 -15.02 -45.04
CA ASP A 529 2.28 -16.48 -45.22
C ASP A 529 1.25 -17.21 -44.33
N PHE A 530 0.88 -16.65 -43.17
CA PHE A 530 -0.17 -17.15 -42.29
C PHE A 530 -1.57 -16.54 -42.56
N GLU A 531 -1.82 -16.02 -43.76
CA GLU A 531 -3.09 -15.42 -44.19
C GLU A 531 -3.53 -14.18 -43.39
N GLY A 532 -2.57 -13.48 -42.77
CA GLY A 532 -2.85 -12.32 -41.92
C GLY A 532 -3.57 -11.18 -42.66
N VAL A 533 -3.29 -10.97 -43.95
CA VAL A 533 -3.90 -9.90 -44.76
C VAL A 533 -5.43 -10.03 -44.79
N GLN A 534 -5.95 -11.23 -45.03
CA GLN A 534 -7.39 -11.46 -45.11
C GLN A 534 -8.08 -11.24 -43.76
N LEU A 535 -7.42 -11.63 -42.67
CA LEU A 535 -7.95 -11.44 -41.31
C LEU A 535 -7.96 -9.95 -40.93
N VAL A 536 -6.87 -9.21 -41.19
CA VAL A 536 -6.81 -7.77 -40.94
C VAL A 536 -7.88 -7.02 -41.74
N MET A 537 -8.12 -7.39 -43.01
CA MET A 537 -9.16 -6.78 -43.83
C MET A 537 -10.57 -6.96 -43.25
N LYS A 538 -10.86 -8.09 -42.59
CA LYS A 538 -12.14 -8.30 -41.90
C LYS A 538 -12.31 -7.34 -40.70
N LEU A 539 -11.21 -7.02 -40.01
CA LEU A 539 -11.20 -6.15 -38.83
C LEU A 539 -11.39 -4.67 -39.15
N LEU A 540 -11.21 -4.25 -40.41
CA LEU A 540 -11.49 -2.87 -40.84
C LEU A 540 -12.96 -2.46 -40.69
N ARG A 541 -13.87 -3.42 -40.51
CA ARG A 541 -15.30 -3.18 -40.24
C ARG A 541 -15.63 -3.06 -38.75
N GLY A 542 -14.61 -3.13 -37.89
CA GLY A 542 -14.76 -3.06 -36.44
C GLY A 542 -14.92 -1.61 -35.91
N ASN A 543 -14.68 -1.45 -34.61
CA ASN A 543 -14.68 -0.13 -33.97
C ASN A 543 -13.49 0.75 -34.43
N GLU A 544 -13.53 2.04 -34.11
CA GLU A 544 -12.48 2.99 -34.52
C GLU A 544 -11.08 2.58 -34.06
N ARG A 545 -10.95 2.04 -32.84
CA ARG A 545 -9.66 1.61 -32.27
C ARG A 545 -9.05 0.44 -33.06
N ILE A 546 -9.80 -0.62 -33.32
CA ILE A 546 -9.30 -1.76 -34.08
C ILE A 546 -9.08 -1.39 -35.54
N GLN A 547 -9.91 -0.53 -36.12
CA GLN A 547 -9.74 -0.02 -37.48
C GLN A 547 -8.45 0.78 -37.62
N TYR A 548 -8.16 1.69 -36.69
CA TYR A 548 -6.91 2.45 -36.65
C TYR A 548 -5.69 1.53 -36.65
N HIS A 549 -5.62 0.61 -35.69
CA HIS A 549 -4.47 -0.30 -35.58
C HIS A 549 -4.39 -1.27 -36.77
N SER A 550 -5.53 -1.69 -37.33
CA SER A 550 -5.56 -2.57 -38.51
C SER A 550 -5.03 -1.85 -39.75
N LEU A 551 -5.36 -0.58 -39.94
CA LEU A 551 -4.81 0.23 -41.02
C LEU A 551 -3.31 0.43 -40.87
N VAL A 552 -2.81 0.70 -39.65
CA VAL A 552 -1.36 0.78 -39.38
C VAL A 552 -0.66 -0.52 -39.77
N LEU A 553 -1.17 -1.67 -39.31
CA LEU A 553 -0.58 -2.96 -39.64
C LEU A 553 -0.64 -3.24 -41.14
N LEU A 554 -1.78 -2.96 -41.79
CA LEU A 554 -1.97 -3.20 -43.23
C LEU A 554 -1.01 -2.36 -44.07
N CYS A 555 -0.76 -1.10 -43.69
CA CYS A 555 0.21 -0.25 -44.35
C CYS A 555 1.63 -0.80 -44.20
N ASN A 556 2.03 -1.23 -42.99
CA ASN A 556 3.34 -1.86 -42.78
C ASN A 556 3.52 -3.13 -43.62
N LEU A 557 2.50 -3.99 -43.66
CA LEU A 557 2.51 -5.20 -44.48
C LEU A 557 2.61 -4.87 -45.98
N ALA A 558 1.89 -3.84 -46.46
CA ALA A 558 1.95 -3.40 -47.85
C ALA A 558 3.33 -2.85 -48.24
N MET A 559 3.99 -2.10 -47.35
CA MET A 559 5.33 -1.56 -47.59
C MET A 559 6.41 -2.65 -47.63
N TYR A 560 6.29 -3.69 -46.81
CA TYR A 560 7.38 -4.66 -46.65
C TYR A 560 7.10 -6.05 -47.24
N ALA A 561 5.86 -6.36 -47.62
CA ALA A 561 5.45 -7.63 -48.23
C ALA A 561 4.45 -7.48 -49.39
N GLY A 562 4.22 -6.26 -49.91
CA GLY A 562 3.19 -5.95 -50.90
C GLY A 562 3.27 -6.66 -52.26
N LYS A 563 4.41 -7.29 -52.59
CA LYS A 563 4.58 -8.08 -53.83
C LYS A 563 3.78 -9.40 -53.83
N ASN A 564 3.18 -9.78 -52.71
CA ASN A 564 2.43 -11.02 -52.59
C ASN A 564 1.04 -10.90 -53.24
N GLU A 565 0.61 -11.91 -54.00
CA GLU A 565 -0.69 -11.93 -54.69
C GLU A 565 -1.89 -11.74 -53.74
N GLN A 566 -1.74 -12.08 -52.45
CA GLN A 566 -2.77 -11.86 -51.43
C GLN A 566 -3.24 -10.39 -51.34
N PHE A 567 -2.37 -9.42 -51.63
CA PHE A 567 -2.74 -8.00 -51.59
C PHE A 567 -3.71 -7.62 -52.70
N GLN A 568 -3.55 -8.22 -53.89
CA GLN A 568 -4.48 -8.06 -55.00
C GLN A 568 -5.80 -8.79 -54.71
N GLN A 569 -5.72 -10.05 -54.27
CA GLN A 569 -6.88 -10.88 -53.96
C GLN A 569 -7.78 -10.26 -52.87
N ALA A 570 -7.17 -9.69 -51.82
CA ALA A 570 -7.90 -9.06 -50.72
C ALA A 570 -8.33 -7.61 -51.01
N ARG A 571 -8.07 -7.08 -52.22
CA ARG A 571 -8.39 -5.69 -52.62
C ARG A 571 -7.85 -4.64 -51.64
N VAL A 572 -6.61 -4.84 -51.17
CA VAL A 572 -5.98 -3.98 -50.15
C VAL A 572 -5.84 -2.54 -50.65
N LEU A 573 -5.44 -2.35 -51.91
CA LEU A 573 -5.29 -1.01 -52.51
C LEU A 573 -6.59 -0.20 -52.41
N THR A 574 -7.73 -0.79 -52.81
CA THR A 574 -9.04 -0.13 -52.72
C THR A 574 -9.44 0.19 -51.27
N ALA A 575 -9.11 -0.69 -50.32
CA ALA A 575 -9.39 -0.44 -48.91
C ALA A 575 -8.55 0.71 -48.36
N LEU A 576 -7.28 0.82 -48.74
CA LEU A 576 -6.38 1.91 -48.34
C LEU A 576 -6.77 3.25 -48.98
N GLU A 577 -7.11 3.28 -50.27
CA GLU A 577 -7.62 4.48 -50.96
C GLU A 577 -8.95 4.97 -50.35
N GLY A 578 -9.81 4.05 -49.92
CA GLY A 578 -11.04 4.37 -49.19
C GLY A 578 -10.79 4.83 -47.75
N ALA A 579 -9.67 4.43 -47.14
CA ALA A 579 -9.36 4.74 -45.75
C ALA A 579 -9.13 6.24 -45.51
N ASP A 580 -8.61 6.95 -46.51
CA ASP A 580 -8.35 8.40 -46.49
C ASP A 580 -9.63 9.23 -46.25
N LYS A 581 -10.80 8.69 -46.65
CA LYS A 581 -12.12 9.29 -46.41
C LYS A 581 -12.77 8.88 -45.08
N SER A 582 -12.06 8.12 -44.23
CA SER A 582 -12.60 7.52 -43.01
C SER A 582 -11.73 7.85 -41.77
N VAL A 583 -11.30 6.84 -41.00
CA VAL A 583 -10.50 7.00 -39.77
C VAL A 583 -9.17 7.71 -40.03
N ALA A 584 -8.54 7.50 -41.19
CA ALA A 584 -7.23 8.11 -41.48
C ALA A 584 -7.28 9.66 -41.51
N CYS A 585 -8.43 10.26 -41.88
CA CYS A 585 -8.59 11.72 -41.88
C CYS A 585 -8.45 12.34 -40.47
N ARG A 586 -8.73 11.56 -39.42
CA ARG A 586 -8.65 12.02 -38.02
C ARG A 586 -7.24 11.95 -37.44
N TYR A 587 -6.33 11.20 -38.07
CA TYR A 587 -4.98 10.95 -37.57
C TYR A 587 -3.93 11.26 -38.65
N PRO A 588 -3.26 12.42 -38.60
CA PRO A 588 -2.32 12.86 -39.63
C PRO A 588 -1.22 11.84 -39.95
N GLU A 589 -0.64 11.22 -38.92
CA GLU A 589 0.42 10.20 -39.08
C GLU A 589 -0.08 8.96 -39.83
N LEU A 590 -1.32 8.55 -39.60
CA LEU A 590 -1.91 7.41 -40.31
C LEU A 590 -2.19 7.76 -41.76
N ARG A 591 -2.64 8.98 -42.05
CA ARG A 591 -2.86 9.44 -43.43
C ARG A 591 -1.57 9.39 -44.24
N ASP A 592 -0.47 9.86 -43.67
CA ASP A 592 0.83 9.85 -44.34
C ASP A 592 1.34 8.42 -44.55
N LEU A 593 1.11 7.53 -43.58
CA LEU A 593 1.42 6.10 -43.69
C LEU A 593 0.60 5.41 -44.79
N VAL A 594 -0.70 5.73 -44.91
CA VAL A 594 -1.59 5.23 -45.96
C VAL A 594 -1.10 5.69 -47.33
N ALA A 595 -0.75 6.97 -47.49
CA ALA A 595 -0.24 7.50 -48.75
C ALA A 595 1.05 6.78 -49.19
N GLN A 596 1.98 6.51 -48.27
CA GLN A 596 3.20 5.75 -48.54
C GLN A 596 2.89 4.31 -48.96
N ALA A 597 1.98 3.64 -48.26
CA ALA A 597 1.57 2.27 -48.59
C ALA A 597 0.89 2.16 -49.96
N VAL A 598 0.00 3.10 -50.30
CA VAL A 598 -0.68 3.18 -51.61
C VAL A 598 0.35 3.39 -52.73
N HIS A 599 1.30 4.31 -52.54
CA HIS A 599 2.36 4.54 -53.51
C HIS A 599 3.20 3.27 -53.75
N HIS A 600 3.59 2.58 -52.67
CA HIS A 600 4.38 1.35 -52.76
C HIS A 600 3.63 0.23 -53.48
N LEU A 601 2.33 0.04 -53.19
CA LEU A 601 1.50 -0.96 -53.86
C LEU A 601 1.35 -0.68 -55.36
N ASN A 602 1.12 0.58 -55.74
CA ASN A 602 1.02 1.00 -57.14
C ASN A 602 2.33 0.74 -57.91
N MET A 603 3.49 1.00 -57.29
CA MET A 603 4.77 0.67 -57.91
C MET A 603 4.98 -0.84 -58.02
N SER A 604 4.53 -1.63 -57.04
CA SER A 604 4.68 -3.08 -57.06
C SER A 604 3.75 -3.80 -58.05
N ALA A 605 2.64 -3.17 -58.46
CA ALA A 605 1.71 -3.70 -59.45
C ALA A 605 2.08 -3.34 -60.91
N ALA A 606 3.05 -2.43 -61.10
CA ALA A 606 3.53 -1.97 -62.40
C ALA A 606 4.66 -2.85 -62.98
N TYR A 607 5.12 -3.86 -62.23
CA TYR A 607 6.08 -4.89 -62.62
C TYR A 607 5.43 -6.27 -62.44
#